data_AF-A0A953Q4E6-F1
#
_entry.id   AF-A0A953Q4E6-F1
#
_cell.length_a   1.000
_cell.length_b   1.000
_cell.length_c   1.000
_cell.angle_alpha   90.00
_cell.angle_beta   90.00
_cell.angle_gamma   90.00
#
_symmetry.space_group_name_H-M   'P 1'
#
loop_
_entity.id
_entity.type
_entity.pdbx_description
1 polymer ?
#
loop_
_entity_poly.entity_id
_entity_poly.type
_entity_poly.pdbx_seq_one_letter_code
_entity_poly.pdbx_strand_id
1 'polypeptide(L)'
;MDELWENLLKFDEHTWTADRAERDPESLESIRQDIVKDATVTEGKRLLDHVLERSLATLADHIPNPSGTLVVFNPLNWSRSSLVVTDLDKGLDLVDLATHQNVPFEVLSAGQIHRRIRFLASDVPALGYKCYAFRPAKGEPPATSLGPLTTIESPYYRVILDPTSGAVKGIYDKELQKELVDDSSPYRFNQYLYVTGGDEAPNRLLNYNPLWPLPKLVSHGAENGRLVSVSKSPQGIVAHLESSATNTPRIETEIILFDKQKKIEFINHVHKTKVYTKEGVYFAFP
;
A
#
# COMPACT_ATOMS: atom_id res chain seq x y z
N MET A 1 -6.92 22.86 -16.15
CA MET A 1 -7.74 22.28 -15.05
C MET A 1 -9.02 21.67 -15.61
N ASP A 2 -9.74 22.36 -16.50
CA ASP A 2 -10.97 21.82 -17.11
C ASP A 2 -10.73 20.51 -17.88
N GLU A 3 -9.72 20.48 -18.75
CA GLU A 3 -9.33 19.28 -19.50
C GLU A 3 -8.92 18.10 -18.59
N LEU A 4 -8.26 18.40 -17.46
CA LEU A 4 -7.93 17.38 -16.45
C LEU A 4 -9.22 16.76 -15.90
N TRP A 5 -10.17 17.59 -15.46
CA TRP A 5 -11.45 17.12 -14.94
C TRP A 5 -12.27 16.38 -15.98
N GLU A 6 -12.31 16.87 -17.21
CA GLU A 6 -13.00 16.22 -18.31
C GLU A 6 -12.45 14.81 -18.56
N ASN A 7 -11.12 14.64 -18.57
CA ASN A 7 -10.47 13.35 -18.74
C ASN A 7 -10.78 12.35 -17.60
N LEU A 8 -10.81 12.84 -16.35
CA LEU A 8 -11.17 12.02 -15.19
C LEU A 8 -12.65 11.60 -15.23
N LEU A 9 -13.55 12.52 -15.55
CA LEU A 9 -14.99 12.25 -15.64
C LEU A 9 -15.32 11.30 -16.79
N LYS A 10 -14.65 11.43 -17.93
CA LYS A 10 -14.79 10.48 -19.05
C LYS A 10 -14.40 9.06 -18.64
N PHE A 11 -13.32 8.90 -17.87
CA PHE A 11 -12.92 7.57 -17.40
C PHE A 11 -13.96 6.95 -16.44
N ASP A 12 -14.65 7.77 -15.67
CA ASP A 12 -15.70 7.34 -14.74
C ASP A 12 -17.00 6.88 -15.46
N GLU A 13 -17.16 7.17 -16.75
CA GLU A 13 -18.35 6.74 -17.51
C GLU A 13 -18.42 5.20 -17.63
N HIS A 14 -19.48 4.65 -17.04
CA HIS A 14 -19.71 3.21 -16.90
C HIS A 14 -20.22 2.52 -18.18
N THR A 15 -20.72 3.26 -19.18
CA THR A 15 -21.22 2.68 -20.43
C THR A 15 -20.32 2.88 -21.65
N TRP A 16 -19.09 3.36 -21.46
CA TRP A 16 -18.25 3.76 -22.60
C TRP A 16 -17.63 2.57 -23.35
N THR A 17 -17.28 1.49 -22.65
CA THR A 17 -16.63 0.33 -23.28
C THR A 17 -17.64 -0.58 -24.00
N ALA A 18 -17.13 -1.55 -24.76
CA ALA A 18 -17.97 -2.38 -25.61
C ALA A 18 -18.95 -3.22 -24.78
N ASP A 19 -20.21 -3.33 -25.22
CA ASP A 19 -21.28 -4.12 -24.58
C ASP A 19 -20.93 -5.60 -24.37
N ARG A 20 -19.96 -6.09 -25.15
CA ARG A 20 -19.45 -7.45 -25.15
C ARG A 20 -18.16 -7.63 -24.37
N ALA A 21 -17.52 -6.59 -23.86
CA ALA A 21 -16.22 -6.68 -23.20
C ALA A 21 -16.20 -7.69 -22.05
N GLU A 22 -17.34 -7.88 -21.36
CA GLU A 22 -17.46 -8.87 -20.30
C GLU A 22 -17.45 -10.34 -20.77
N ARG A 23 -17.83 -10.58 -22.04
CA ARG A 23 -18.00 -11.91 -22.66
C ARG A 23 -16.90 -12.22 -23.66
N ASP A 24 -16.42 -11.21 -24.37
CA ASP A 24 -15.37 -11.28 -25.39
C ASP A 24 -14.39 -10.10 -25.25
N PRO A 25 -13.61 -10.08 -24.15
CA PRO A 25 -12.68 -8.99 -23.84
C PRO A 25 -11.54 -8.85 -24.86
N GLU A 26 -11.28 -9.90 -25.66
CA GLU A 26 -10.20 -9.90 -26.66
C GLU A 26 -10.69 -9.51 -28.06
N SER A 27 -11.99 -9.26 -28.22
CA SER A 27 -12.51 -8.69 -29.46
C SER A 27 -11.81 -7.38 -29.79
N LEU A 28 -11.57 -7.16 -31.09
CA LEU A 28 -10.96 -5.92 -31.58
C LEU A 28 -11.73 -4.67 -31.15
N GLU A 29 -13.05 -4.77 -31.01
CA GLU A 29 -13.90 -3.68 -30.52
C GLU A 29 -13.63 -3.34 -29.05
N SER A 30 -13.63 -4.35 -28.17
CA SER A 30 -13.36 -4.15 -26.74
C SER A 30 -11.97 -3.57 -26.52
N ILE A 31 -10.94 -4.18 -27.15
CA ILE A 31 -9.55 -3.69 -27.07
C ILE A 31 -9.44 -2.24 -27.54
N ARG A 32 -10.06 -1.87 -28.67
CA ARG A 32 -9.95 -0.52 -29.21
C ARG A 32 -10.65 0.52 -28.34
N GLN A 33 -11.82 0.19 -27.77
CA GLN A 33 -12.53 1.12 -26.88
C GLN A 33 -11.82 1.27 -25.54
N ASP A 34 -11.29 0.18 -24.96
CA ASP A 34 -10.49 0.21 -23.74
C ASP A 34 -9.25 1.10 -23.91
N ILE A 35 -8.52 0.98 -25.03
CA ILE A 35 -7.36 1.85 -25.33
C ILE A 35 -7.75 3.34 -25.32
N VAL A 36 -8.91 3.69 -25.89
CA VAL A 36 -9.39 5.08 -25.93
C VAL A 36 -9.75 5.56 -24.52
N LYS A 37 -10.45 4.72 -23.74
CA LYS A 37 -10.82 5.04 -22.36
C LYS A 37 -9.60 5.17 -21.44
N ASP A 38 -8.64 4.26 -21.54
CA ASP A 38 -7.39 4.29 -20.77
C ASP A 38 -6.52 5.50 -21.12
N ALA A 39 -6.57 5.95 -22.38
CA ALA A 39 -5.85 7.15 -22.81
C ALA A 39 -6.33 8.40 -22.05
N THR A 40 -7.62 8.52 -21.69
CA THR A 40 -8.10 9.70 -20.96
C THR A 40 -7.59 9.73 -19.53
N VAL A 41 -7.60 8.61 -18.81
CA VAL A 41 -7.05 8.59 -17.43
C VAL A 41 -5.52 8.76 -17.43
N THR A 42 -4.84 8.24 -18.45
CA THR A 42 -3.39 8.43 -18.62
C THR A 42 -3.06 9.91 -18.84
N GLU A 43 -3.81 10.59 -19.71
CA GLU A 43 -3.64 12.02 -19.97
C GLU A 43 -4.07 12.88 -18.77
N GLY A 44 -5.18 12.54 -18.13
CA GLY A 44 -5.62 13.16 -16.88
C GLY A 44 -4.53 13.07 -15.81
N LYS A 45 -3.95 11.90 -15.60
CA LYS A 45 -2.83 11.73 -14.65
C LYS A 45 -1.64 12.61 -15.03
N ARG A 46 -1.25 12.65 -16.32
CA ARG A 46 -0.15 13.51 -16.79
C ARG A 46 -0.38 14.99 -16.49
N LEU A 47 -1.60 15.48 -16.73
CA LEU A 47 -1.98 16.87 -16.43
C LEU A 47 -2.00 17.15 -14.93
N LEU A 48 -2.49 16.20 -14.12
CA LEU A 48 -2.49 16.29 -12.66
C LEU A 48 -1.07 16.41 -12.12
N ASP A 49 -0.19 15.47 -12.51
CA ASP A 49 1.20 15.45 -12.08
C ASP A 49 1.89 16.76 -12.46
N HIS A 50 1.67 17.26 -13.69
CA HIS A 50 2.24 18.52 -14.15
C HIS A 50 1.81 19.73 -13.31
N VAL A 51 0.52 19.88 -13.02
CA VAL A 51 0.01 21.00 -12.22
C VAL A 51 0.49 20.89 -10.78
N LEU A 52 0.48 19.68 -10.21
CA LEU A 52 0.90 19.42 -8.85
C LEU A 52 2.38 19.75 -8.66
N GLU A 53 3.26 19.20 -9.50
CA GLU A 53 4.70 19.41 -9.42
C GLU A 53 5.08 20.88 -9.59
N ARG A 54 4.46 21.58 -10.56
CA ARG A 54 4.70 23.03 -10.74
C ARG A 54 4.25 23.86 -9.55
N SER A 55 3.10 23.53 -8.99
CA SER A 55 2.55 24.24 -7.83
C SER A 55 3.42 24.01 -6.59
N LEU A 56 3.83 22.76 -6.35
CA LEU A 56 4.72 22.41 -5.24
C LEU A 56 6.12 23.03 -5.42
N ALA A 57 6.67 23.07 -6.62
CA ALA A 57 7.93 23.75 -6.91
C ALA A 57 7.82 25.26 -6.64
N THR A 58 6.74 25.89 -7.10
CA THR A 58 6.49 27.32 -6.84
C THR A 58 6.37 27.61 -5.34
N LEU A 59 5.68 26.75 -4.58
CA LEU A 59 5.61 26.87 -3.13
C LEU A 59 6.99 26.70 -2.50
N ALA A 60 7.75 25.69 -2.92
CA ALA A 60 9.09 25.42 -2.42
C ALA A 60 10.06 26.59 -2.64
N ASP A 61 9.97 27.27 -3.78
CA ASP A 61 10.79 28.47 -4.10
C ASP A 61 10.55 29.64 -3.13
N HIS A 62 9.39 29.69 -2.48
CA HIS A 62 9.06 30.72 -1.48
C HIS A 62 9.41 30.31 -0.05
N ILE A 63 9.90 29.08 0.17
CA ILE A 63 10.32 28.63 1.49
C ILE A 63 11.80 29.02 1.70
N PRO A 64 12.16 29.80 2.73
CA PRO A 64 13.51 30.29 2.94
C PRO A 64 14.45 29.19 3.49
N ASN A 65 14.79 28.21 2.66
CA ASN A 65 15.62 27.07 3.04
C ASN A 65 16.86 26.91 2.14
N PRO A 66 17.89 26.19 2.61
CA PRO A 66 19.03 25.84 1.78
C PRO A 66 18.62 25.00 0.55
N SER A 67 19.35 25.16 -0.56
CA SER A 67 19.24 24.27 -1.72
C SER A 67 19.44 22.80 -1.33
N GLY A 68 18.69 21.89 -1.96
CA GLY A 68 18.72 20.46 -1.65
C GLY A 68 17.89 20.05 -0.40
N THR A 69 16.94 20.89 0.02
CA THR A 69 16.00 20.57 1.10
C THR A 69 14.84 19.73 0.58
N LEU A 70 14.54 18.62 1.24
CA LEU A 70 13.32 17.84 1.02
C LEU A 70 12.15 18.52 1.76
N VAL A 71 11.12 18.91 1.02
CA VAL A 71 9.90 19.50 1.59
C VAL A 71 8.77 18.47 1.56
N VAL A 72 8.19 18.18 2.72
CA VAL A 72 7.05 17.27 2.86
C VAL A 72 5.81 18.11 3.15
N PHE A 73 4.88 18.14 2.22
CA PHE A 73 3.61 18.86 2.34
C PHE A 73 2.50 17.95 2.88
N ASN A 74 1.65 18.50 3.75
CA ASN A 74 0.43 17.88 4.20
C ASN A 74 -0.78 18.65 3.64
N PRO A 75 -1.51 18.08 2.66
CA PRO A 75 -2.67 18.74 2.08
C PRO A 75 -3.95 18.62 2.93
N LEU A 76 -3.91 17.91 4.08
CA LEU A 76 -5.06 17.75 4.96
C LEU A 76 -5.20 18.96 5.89
N ASN A 77 -6.43 19.24 6.33
CA ASN A 77 -6.75 20.31 7.28
C ASN A 77 -6.51 19.92 8.75
N TRP A 78 -5.78 18.83 9.02
CA TRP A 78 -5.32 18.43 10.35
C TRP A 78 -3.86 17.99 10.31
N SER A 79 -3.16 18.10 11.44
CA SER A 79 -1.77 17.62 11.56
C SER A 79 -1.71 16.11 11.35
N ARG A 80 -0.67 15.61 10.67
CA ARG A 80 -0.50 14.18 10.40
C ARG A 80 0.97 13.76 10.43
N SER A 81 1.18 12.56 10.95
CA SER A 81 2.44 11.81 10.82
C SER A 81 2.29 10.70 9.79
N SER A 82 3.25 10.54 8.88
CA SER A 82 3.21 9.50 7.83
C SER A 82 4.61 9.02 7.45
N LEU A 83 4.71 7.76 7.03
CA LEU A 83 5.90 7.25 6.38
C LEU A 83 6.07 7.94 5.02
N VAL A 84 7.28 8.38 4.73
CA VAL A 84 7.70 9.00 3.47
C VAL A 84 8.81 8.16 2.88
N VAL A 85 8.69 7.85 1.58
CA VAL A 85 9.71 7.15 0.81
C VAL A 85 10.37 8.12 -0.15
N THR A 86 11.69 8.18 -0.14
CA THR A 86 12.49 9.02 -1.05
C THR A 86 13.83 8.37 -1.32
N ASP A 87 14.47 8.75 -2.41
CA ASP A 87 15.87 8.41 -2.64
C ASP A 87 16.77 9.39 -1.87
N LEU A 88 17.87 8.87 -1.31
CA LEU A 88 18.89 9.59 -0.56
C LEU A 88 20.26 9.10 -1.00
N ASP A 89 21.15 10.01 -1.40
CA ASP A 89 22.51 9.66 -1.78
C ASP A 89 23.27 9.00 -0.63
N LYS A 90 24.14 8.04 -0.96
CA LYS A 90 24.99 7.38 0.03
C LYS A 90 25.92 8.39 0.68
N GLY A 91 26.17 8.19 1.98
CA GLY A 91 26.97 9.13 2.77
C GLY A 91 26.20 10.38 3.21
N LEU A 92 24.89 10.47 2.96
CA LEU A 92 24.01 11.48 3.53
C LEU A 92 23.07 10.89 4.60
N ASP A 93 22.74 11.73 5.58
CA ASP A 93 21.72 11.57 6.62
C ASP A 93 20.63 12.65 6.45
N LEU A 94 19.49 12.43 7.10
CA LEU A 94 18.35 13.33 7.11
C LEU A 94 18.27 14.11 8.42
N VAL A 95 18.07 15.43 8.35
CA VAL A 95 17.91 16.30 9.53
C VAL A 95 16.63 17.12 9.39
N ASP A 96 15.77 17.09 10.40
CA ASP A 96 14.59 17.95 10.48
C ASP A 96 15.02 19.39 10.78
N LEU A 97 14.72 20.32 9.88
CA LEU A 97 15.14 21.72 10.01
C LEU A 97 14.39 22.47 11.11
N ALA A 98 13.22 22.00 11.54
CA ALA A 98 12.47 22.64 12.62
C ALA A 98 13.01 22.25 14.00
N THR A 99 13.48 21.01 14.16
CA THR A 99 13.98 20.49 15.45
C THR A 99 15.50 20.43 15.54
N HIS A 100 16.20 20.57 14.40
CA HIS A 100 17.64 20.34 14.24
C HIS A 100 18.10 18.95 14.68
N GLN A 101 17.21 17.96 14.67
CA GLN A 101 17.51 16.58 15.04
C GLN A 101 17.67 15.69 13.81
N ASN A 102 18.56 14.70 13.91
CA ASN A 102 18.65 13.64 12.92
C ASN A 102 17.34 12.86 12.88
N VAL A 103 16.84 12.62 11.66
CA VAL A 103 15.66 11.81 11.42
C VAL A 103 16.11 10.42 11.01
N PRO A 104 15.85 9.41 11.86
CA PRO A 104 16.30 8.07 11.53
C PRO A 104 15.40 7.49 10.43
N PHE A 105 16.02 6.73 9.53
CA PHE A 105 15.36 6.13 8.38
C PHE A 105 15.75 4.66 8.23
N GLU A 106 14.87 3.91 7.57
CA GLU A 106 15.10 2.55 7.11
C GLU A 106 15.56 2.57 5.65
N VAL A 107 16.45 1.66 5.26
CA VAL A 107 16.86 1.48 3.87
C VAL A 107 16.00 0.36 3.26
N LEU A 108 15.18 0.69 2.27
CA LEU A 108 14.33 -0.27 1.56
C LEU A 108 15.08 -0.98 0.42
N SER A 109 15.93 -0.23 -0.28
CA SER A 109 16.81 -0.76 -1.33
C SER A 109 18.02 0.15 -1.53
N ALA A 110 19.08 -0.38 -2.13
CA ALA A 110 20.30 0.36 -2.41
C ALA A 110 20.71 0.24 -3.88
N GLY A 111 20.93 1.38 -4.53
CA GLY A 111 21.57 1.48 -5.84
C GLY A 111 23.08 1.69 -5.72
N GLN A 112 23.74 2.07 -6.82
CA GLN A 112 25.17 2.38 -6.80
C GLN A 112 25.45 3.67 -6.01
N ILE A 113 24.73 4.74 -6.33
CA ILE A 113 24.93 6.10 -5.77
C ILE A 113 23.93 6.47 -4.67
N HIS A 114 22.70 5.95 -4.74
CA HIS A 114 21.61 6.29 -3.82
C HIS A 114 21.12 5.07 -3.04
N ARG A 115 20.31 5.35 -2.02
CA ARG A 115 19.49 4.38 -1.28
C ARG A 115 18.05 4.86 -1.34
N ARG A 116 17.10 3.96 -1.55
CA ARG A 116 15.69 4.24 -1.28
C ARG A 116 15.47 4.09 0.21
N ILE A 117 15.04 5.16 0.85
CA ILE A 117 14.84 5.21 2.29
C ILE A 117 13.37 5.42 2.64
N ARG A 118 12.99 4.98 3.83
CA ARG A 118 11.69 5.26 4.45
C ARG A 118 11.90 5.90 5.82
N PHE A 119 11.26 7.03 6.07
CA PHE A 119 11.31 7.71 7.36
C PHE A 119 9.94 8.20 7.79
N LEU A 120 9.76 8.49 9.07
CA LEU A 120 8.50 9.05 9.60
C LEU A 120 8.57 10.58 9.59
N ALA A 121 7.85 11.21 8.67
CA ALA A 121 7.58 12.64 8.75
C ALA A 121 6.56 12.86 9.87
N SER A 122 7.04 13.29 11.04
CA SER A 122 6.21 13.43 12.24
C SER A 122 5.61 14.83 12.36
N ASP A 123 4.33 14.88 12.69
CA ASP A 123 3.54 16.07 13.03
C ASP A 123 3.62 17.17 11.97
N VAL A 124 3.42 16.79 10.70
CA VAL A 124 3.37 17.76 9.60
C VAL A 124 2.10 18.59 9.74
N PRO A 125 2.19 19.93 9.88
CA PRO A 125 1.04 20.78 10.16
C PRO A 125 -0.08 20.68 9.12
N ALA A 126 -1.31 20.98 9.54
CA ALA A 126 -2.46 21.10 8.65
C ALA A 126 -2.21 22.13 7.54
N LEU A 127 -2.49 21.77 6.28
CA LEU A 127 -2.27 22.61 5.10
C LEU A 127 -0.86 23.22 5.06
N GLY A 128 0.11 22.51 5.62
CA GLY A 128 1.45 23.01 5.89
C GLY A 128 2.53 22.04 5.40
N TYR A 129 3.75 22.29 5.84
CA TYR A 129 4.91 21.49 5.43
C TYR A 129 5.94 21.34 6.55
N LYS A 130 6.82 20.35 6.38
CA LYS A 130 8.09 20.24 7.12
C LYS A 130 9.24 20.11 6.14
N CYS A 131 10.40 20.60 6.55
CA CYS A 131 11.60 20.66 5.72
C CYS A 131 12.71 19.83 6.34
N TYR A 132 13.36 19.03 5.51
CA TYR A 132 14.42 18.12 5.92
C TYR A 132 15.65 18.38 5.07
N ALA A 133 16.79 18.61 5.71
CA ALA A 133 18.06 18.79 5.03
C ALA A 133 18.83 17.48 4.93
N PHE A 134 19.50 17.28 3.80
CA PHE A 134 20.51 16.24 3.68
C PHE A 134 21.87 16.74 4.19
N ARG A 135 22.52 15.94 5.04
CA ARG A 135 23.81 16.28 5.67
C ARG A 135 24.78 15.11 5.58
N PRO A 136 26.10 15.35 5.53
CA PRO A 136 27.08 14.27 5.57
C PRO A 136 26.83 13.34 6.77
N ALA A 137 26.70 12.05 6.48
CA ALA A 137 26.45 11.03 7.47
C ALA A 137 27.70 10.78 8.32
N LYS A 138 27.48 10.41 9.59
CA LYS A 138 28.57 10.01 10.49
C LYS A 138 28.85 8.51 10.46
N GLY A 139 28.06 7.74 9.72
CA GLY A 139 28.17 6.29 9.57
C GLY A 139 27.04 5.74 8.72
N GLU A 140 27.02 4.43 8.49
CA GLU A 140 25.89 3.77 7.83
C GLU A 140 24.76 3.45 8.83
N PRO A 141 23.49 3.54 8.41
CA PRO A 141 22.36 3.13 9.24
C PRO A 141 22.46 1.64 9.55
N PRO A 142 22.34 1.23 10.82
CA PRO A 142 22.33 -0.18 11.16
C PRO A 142 21.02 -0.84 10.68
N ALA A 143 21.14 -1.97 9.99
CA ALA A 143 20.02 -2.88 9.76
C ALA A 143 20.07 -3.99 10.83
N THR A 144 19.07 -4.05 11.71
CA THR A 144 19.01 -5.08 12.75
C THR A 144 17.97 -6.13 12.36
N SER A 145 18.46 -7.27 11.87
CA SER A 145 17.62 -8.47 11.74
C SER A 145 17.32 -9.02 13.12
N LEU A 146 16.06 -9.34 13.39
CA LEU A 146 15.60 -9.95 14.64
C LEU A 146 15.49 -11.49 14.53
N GLY A 147 15.82 -12.06 13.37
CA GLY A 147 15.65 -13.48 13.08
C GLY A 147 14.19 -13.86 12.77
N PRO A 148 13.88 -15.16 12.62
CA PRO A 148 12.55 -15.65 12.28
C PRO A 148 11.62 -15.65 13.49
N LEU A 149 11.22 -14.45 13.93
CA LEU A 149 10.25 -14.29 15.01
C LEU A 149 8.83 -14.35 14.46
N THR A 150 8.04 -15.32 14.92
CA THR A 150 6.60 -15.38 14.59
C THR A 150 5.74 -14.55 15.54
N THR A 151 6.32 -14.02 16.62
CA THR A 151 5.64 -13.09 17.52
C THR A 151 6.45 -11.80 17.55
N ILE A 152 5.79 -10.69 17.23
CA ILE A 152 6.36 -9.35 17.23
C ILE A 152 5.54 -8.44 18.14
N GLU A 153 6.22 -7.54 18.85
CA GLU A 153 5.57 -6.70 19.86
C GLU A 153 5.99 -5.23 19.75
N SER A 154 5.02 -4.35 19.96
CA SER A 154 5.23 -2.93 20.27
C SER A 154 4.75 -2.64 21.69
N PRO A 155 4.89 -1.40 22.19
CA PRO A 155 4.26 -1.01 23.47
C PRO A 155 2.75 -1.20 23.50
N TYR A 156 2.08 -1.20 22.34
CA TYR A 156 0.62 -1.23 22.22
C TYR A 156 0.05 -2.60 21.85
N TYR A 157 0.76 -3.35 21.00
CA TYR A 157 0.25 -4.59 20.43
C TYR A 157 1.25 -5.74 20.57
N ARG A 158 0.73 -6.96 20.74
CA ARG A 158 1.45 -8.20 20.47
C ARG A 158 0.79 -8.88 19.28
N VAL A 159 1.55 -9.11 18.22
CA VAL A 159 1.08 -9.68 16.96
C VAL A 159 1.73 -11.03 16.74
N ILE A 160 0.89 -12.04 16.49
CA ILE A 160 1.33 -13.41 16.16
C ILE A 160 1.13 -13.60 14.66
N LEU A 161 2.23 -13.74 13.94
CA LEU A 161 2.26 -13.99 12.51
C LEU A 161 1.83 -15.43 12.20
N ASP A 162 1.18 -15.63 11.07
CA ASP A 162 0.92 -16.94 10.47
C ASP A 162 1.67 -17.05 9.14
N PRO A 163 2.93 -17.54 9.15
CA PRO A 163 3.73 -17.66 7.94
C PRO A 163 3.06 -18.49 6.85
N THR A 164 2.34 -19.56 7.20
CA THR A 164 1.75 -20.49 6.22
C THR A 164 0.73 -19.82 5.32
N SER A 165 -0.06 -18.89 5.87
CA SER A 165 -1.08 -18.14 5.13
C SER A 165 -0.62 -16.74 4.69
N GLY A 166 0.60 -16.32 5.07
CA GLY A 166 1.12 -14.97 4.80
C GLY A 166 0.39 -13.86 5.58
N ALA A 167 -0.25 -14.21 6.70
CA ALA A 167 -1.23 -13.38 7.41
C ALA A 167 -0.92 -13.28 8.91
N VAL A 168 -1.89 -12.84 9.71
CA VAL A 168 -1.77 -12.69 11.17
C VAL A 168 -2.78 -13.57 11.91
N LYS A 169 -2.26 -14.40 12.82
CA LYS A 169 -3.05 -15.29 13.67
C LYS A 169 -3.71 -14.56 14.85
N GLY A 170 -3.05 -13.55 15.40
CA GLY A 170 -3.55 -12.84 16.58
C GLY A 170 -2.97 -11.44 16.69
N ILE A 171 -3.79 -10.53 17.22
CA ILE A 171 -3.43 -9.15 17.55
C ILE A 171 -4.00 -8.87 18.94
N TYR A 172 -3.15 -8.96 19.94
CA TYR A 172 -3.50 -8.62 21.31
C TYR A 172 -3.24 -7.13 21.57
N ASP A 173 -4.29 -6.38 21.90
CA ASP A 173 -4.19 -4.99 22.36
C ASP A 173 -3.87 -4.97 23.85
N LYS A 174 -2.71 -4.40 24.20
CA LYS A 174 -2.18 -4.39 25.57
C LYS A 174 -2.91 -3.42 26.49
N GLU A 175 -3.49 -2.37 25.94
CA GLU A 175 -4.24 -1.36 26.70
C GLU A 175 -5.67 -1.84 26.98
N LEU A 176 -6.33 -2.41 25.96
CA LEU A 176 -7.65 -3.01 26.12
C LEU A 176 -7.61 -4.38 26.80
N GLN A 177 -6.41 -4.97 26.92
CA GLN A 177 -6.19 -6.33 27.40
C GLN A 177 -7.06 -7.36 26.68
N LYS A 178 -7.16 -7.23 25.35
CA LYS A 178 -8.11 -7.97 24.53
C LYS A 178 -7.45 -8.51 23.26
N GLU A 179 -7.78 -9.75 22.93
CA GLU A 179 -7.51 -10.33 21.60
C GLU A 179 -8.48 -9.72 20.57
N LEU A 180 -7.94 -9.11 19.52
CA LEU A 180 -8.73 -8.43 18.49
C LEU A 180 -9.12 -9.33 17.34
N VAL A 181 -8.42 -10.45 17.14
CA VAL A 181 -8.68 -11.41 16.07
C VAL A 181 -9.55 -12.55 16.61
N ASP A 182 -10.65 -12.85 15.92
CA ASP A 182 -11.46 -14.03 16.25
C ASP A 182 -10.73 -15.33 15.85
N ASP A 183 -10.25 -16.08 16.85
CA ASP A 183 -9.52 -17.33 16.65
C ASP A 183 -10.41 -18.50 16.19
N SER A 184 -11.74 -18.36 16.30
CA SER A 184 -12.71 -19.33 15.81
C SER A 184 -12.97 -19.23 14.31
N SER A 185 -12.54 -18.12 13.69
CA SER A 185 -12.65 -17.93 12.25
C SER A 185 -11.80 -18.94 11.48
N PRO A 186 -12.29 -19.47 10.34
CA PRO A 186 -11.48 -20.29 9.44
C PRO A 186 -10.35 -19.49 8.77
N TYR A 187 -10.40 -18.16 8.84
CA TYR A 187 -9.43 -17.26 8.23
C TYR A 187 -8.57 -16.53 9.25
N ARG A 188 -7.48 -15.94 8.77
CA ARG A 188 -6.55 -15.11 9.56
C ARG A 188 -6.75 -13.63 9.24
N PHE A 189 -6.32 -12.77 10.14
CA PHE A 189 -6.36 -11.33 9.92
C PHE A 189 -5.38 -10.94 8.81
N ASN A 190 -5.85 -10.12 7.86
CA ASN A 190 -5.17 -9.79 6.61
C ASN A 190 -4.80 -11.03 5.76
N GLN A 191 -5.56 -12.13 5.87
CA GLN A 191 -5.37 -13.25 4.94
C GLN A 191 -5.96 -12.92 3.59
N TYR A 192 -5.17 -13.08 2.54
CA TYR A 192 -5.64 -12.99 1.17
C TYR A 192 -6.59 -14.15 0.85
N LEU A 193 -7.77 -13.84 0.30
CA LEU A 193 -8.78 -14.79 -0.14
C LEU A 193 -9.05 -14.64 -1.64
N TYR A 194 -8.93 -15.72 -2.38
CA TYR A 194 -9.34 -15.83 -3.77
C TYR A 194 -10.72 -16.50 -3.84
N VAL A 195 -11.69 -15.86 -4.49
CA VAL A 195 -13.09 -16.32 -4.50
C VAL A 195 -13.50 -16.73 -5.91
N THR A 196 -13.95 -17.98 -6.06
CA THR A 196 -14.44 -18.57 -7.32
C THR A 196 -15.94 -18.84 -7.29
N GLY A 197 -16.52 -19.24 -8.42
CA GLY A 197 -17.91 -19.72 -8.51
C GLY A 197 -18.90 -18.69 -9.07
N GLY A 198 -18.40 -17.61 -9.66
CA GLY A 198 -19.22 -16.58 -10.32
C GLY A 198 -19.62 -16.92 -11.76
N ASP A 199 -18.97 -17.90 -12.39
CA ASP A 199 -19.12 -18.19 -13.82
C ASP A 199 -20.43 -18.93 -14.20
N GLU A 200 -21.03 -19.70 -13.28
CA GLU A 200 -22.18 -20.56 -13.60
C GLU A 200 -23.47 -19.75 -13.77
N ALA A 201 -23.91 -19.54 -15.01
CA ALA A 201 -25.20 -18.94 -15.31
C ALA A 201 -26.37 -19.95 -15.22
N PRO A 202 -27.60 -19.54 -14.87
CA PRO A 202 -27.97 -18.19 -14.42
C PRO A 202 -27.59 -17.97 -12.95
N ASN A 203 -27.03 -16.80 -12.61
CA ASN A 203 -26.85 -16.39 -11.22
C ASN A 203 -26.97 -14.86 -11.06
N ARG A 204 -27.34 -14.41 -9.87
CA ARG A 204 -27.58 -12.97 -9.58
C ARG A 204 -26.34 -12.07 -9.66
N LEU A 205 -25.14 -12.64 -9.62
CA LEU A 205 -23.89 -11.88 -9.75
C LEU A 205 -23.65 -11.47 -11.21
N LEU A 206 -24.01 -12.33 -12.17
CA LEU A 206 -23.86 -12.05 -13.59
C LEU A 206 -24.97 -11.14 -14.13
N ASN A 207 -26.20 -11.28 -13.63
CA ASN A 207 -27.31 -10.41 -13.99
C ASN A 207 -28.29 -10.31 -12.83
N TYR A 208 -28.65 -9.08 -12.45
CA TYR A 208 -29.61 -8.85 -11.39
C TYR A 208 -31.02 -9.27 -11.84
N ASN A 209 -31.40 -10.49 -11.47
CA ASN A 209 -32.76 -10.98 -11.57
C ASN A 209 -33.16 -11.63 -10.24
N PRO A 210 -34.21 -11.14 -9.55
CA PRO A 210 -34.60 -11.68 -8.25
C PRO A 210 -35.03 -13.15 -8.30
N LEU A 211 -35.38 -13.70 -9.48
CA LEU A 211 -35.74 -15.10 -9.66
C LEU A 211 -34.53 -16.02 -9.86
N TRP A 212 -33.35 -15.48 -10.14
CA TRP A 212 -32.14 -16.29 -10.37
C TRP A 212 -31.52 -16.73 -9.03
N PRO A 213 -30.81 -17.88 -8.99
CA PRO A 213 -30.17 -18.34 -7.77
C PRO A 213 -28.98 -17.44 -7.39
N LEU A 214 -28.62 -17.49 -6.10
CA LEU A 214 -27.34 -16.94 -5.64
C LEU A 214 -26.20 -17.83 -6.19
N PRO A 215 -25.05 -17.24 -6.58
CA PRO A 215 -23.89 -18.01 -6.98
C PRO A 215 -23.36 -18.82 -5.78
N LYS A 216 -22.83 -20.02 -6.06
CA LYS A 216 -22.14 -20.83 -5.05
C LYS A 216 -20.67 -20.42 -5.00
N LEU A 217 -20.39 -19.38 -4.21
CA LEU A 217 -19.03 -18.87 -4.07
C LEU A 217 -18.19 -19.77 -3.17
N VAL A 218 -16.93 -19.96 -3.54
CA VAL A 218 -15.93 -20.71 -2.75
C VAL A 218 -14.73 -19.82 -2.53
N SER A 219 -14.34 -19.65 -1.27
CA SER A 219 -13.19 -18.85 -0.86
C SER A 219 -11.99 -19.75 -0.60
N HIS A 220 -10.89 -19.47 -1.28
CA HIS A 220 -9.61 -20.14 -1.17
C HIS A 220 -8.64 -19.20 -0.47
N GLY A 221 -8.18 -19.57 0.73
CA GLY A 221 -7.18 -18.79 1.45
C GLY A 221 -5.81 -18.91 0.79
N ALA A 222 -5.00 -17.86 0.89
CA ALA A 222 -3.60 -17.94 0.50
C ALA A 222 -2.86 -19.02 1.31
N GLU A 223 -1.92 -19.67 0.63
CA GLU A 223 -1.17 -20.82 1.07
C GLU A 223 0.30 -20.70 0.62
N ASN A 224 1.09 -21.76 0.80
CA ASN A 224 2.52 -21.81 0.46
C ASN A 224 3.32 -20.64 1.03
N GLY A 225 2.87 -20.10 2.17
CA GLY A 225 3.43 -18.90 2.74
C GLY A 225 4.71 -19.17 3.53
N ARG A 226 5.47 -18.09 3.71
CA ARG A 226 6.70 -18.06 4.51
C ARG A 226 6.94 -16.68 5.11
N LEU A 227 7.62 -16.68 6.24
CA LEU A 227 8.21 -15.48 6.81
C LEU A 227 9.52 -15.19 6.07
N VAL A 228 9.60 -14.04 5.40
CA VAL A 228 10.81 -13.60 4.67
C VAL A 228 11.80 -12.98 5.62
N SER A 229 11.35 -12.05 6.47
CA SER A 229 12.22 -11.39 7.45
C SER A 229 11.42 -10.71 8.55
N VAL A 230 12.09 -10.50 9.69
CA VAL A 230 11.66 -9.56 10.72
C VAL A 230 12.87 -8.69 11.08
N SER A 231 12.68 -7.39 11.04
CA SER A 231 13.73 -6.41 11.29
C SER A 231 13.24 -5.32 12.24
N LYS A 232 14.19 -4.68 12.92
CA LYS A 232 13.94 -3.43 13.62
C LYS A 232 14.16 -2.27 12.63
N SER A 233 13.15 -1.43 12.47
CA SER A 233 13.26 -0.13 11.81
C SER A 233 13.25 0.98 12.87
N PRO A 234 13.60 2.22 12.51
CA PRO A 234 13.53 3.32 13.47
C PRO A 234 12.11 3.66 13.94
N GLN A 235 11.09 3.25 13.20
CA GLN A 235 9.69 3.50 13.55
C GLN A 235 9.07 2.35 14.36
N GLY A 236 9.68 1.15 14.30
CA GLY A 236 9.25 0.01 15.10
C GLY A 236 9.75 -1.32 14.55
N ILE A 237 8.89 -2.33 14.49
CA ILE A 237 9.23 -3.65 13.94
C ILE A 237 8.54 -3.81 12.59
N VAL A 238 9.29 -4.31 11.60
CA VAL A 238 8.79 -4.63 10.26
C VAL A 238 8.90 -6.13 10.05
N ALA A 239 7.82 -6.76 9.62
CA ALA A 239 7.80 -8.15 9.21
C ALA A 239 7.38 -8.26 7.74
N HIS A 240 8.12 -9.04 6.96
CA HIS A 240 7.79 -9.36 5.58
C HIS A 240 7.42 -10.82 5.46
N LEU A 241 6.26 -11.08 4.86
CA LEU A 241 5.79 -12.42 4.51
C LEU A 241 5.56 -12.49 3.01
N GLU A 242 5.66 -13.70 2.49
CA GLU A 242 5.24 -14.03 1.14
C GLU A 242 4.27 -15.21 1.19
N SER A 243 3.29 -15.22 0.29
CA SER A 243 2.36 -16.33 0.07
C SER A 243 1.93 -16.37 -1.39
N SER A 244 1.14 -17.37 -1.75
CA SER A 244 0.50 -17.47 -3.06
C SER A 244 -0.92 -17.99 -2.94
N ALA A 245 -1.71 -17.78 -3.98
CA ALA A 245 -3.06 -18.32 -4.09
C ALA A 245 -3.36 -18.68 -5.55
N THR A 246 -4.52 -19.27 -5.79
CA THR A 246 -5.03 -19.51 -7.16
C THR A 246 -4.97 -18.22 -7.98
N ASN A 247 -4.40 -18.32 -9.19
CA ASN A 247 -4.17 -17.19 -10.11
C ASN A 247 -3.43 -15.99 -9.51
N THR A 248 -2.77 -16.17 -8.36
CA THR A 248 -2.04 -15.12 -7.64
C THR A 248 -0.70 -15.68 -7.17
N PRO A 249 0.26 -15.84 -8.09
CA PRO A 249 1.52 -16.54 -7.83
C PRO A 249 2.38 -15.90 -6.74
N ARG A 250 2.20 -14.62 -6.45
CA ARG A 250 2.98 -13.93 -5.42
C ARG A 250 2.13 -12.86 -4.72
N ILE A 251 2.09 -12.97 -3.40
CA ILE A 251 1.49 -12.00 -2.48
C ILE A 251 2.59 -11.63 -1.48
N GLU A 252 3.03 -10.39 -1.48
CA GLU A 252 4.00 -9.86 -0.52
C GLU A 252 3.25 -9.05 0.53
N THR A 253 3.36 -9.44 1.79
CA THR A 253 2.72 -8.78 2.93
C THR A 253 3.81 -8.14 3.80
N GLU A 254 3.80 -6.82 3.90
CA GLU A 254 4.59 -6.08 4.87
C GLU A 254 3.71 -5.64 6.04
N ILE A 255 4.17 -5.90 7.26
CA ILE A 255 3.50 -5.55 8.51
C ILE A 255 4.42 -4.67 9.34
N ILE A 256 3.96 -3.46 9.65
CA ILE A 256 4.71 -2.48 10.44
C ILE A 256 4.00 -2.27 11.78
N LEU A 257 4.68 -2.62 12.87
CA LEU A 257 4.26 -2.32 14.24
C LEU A 257 5.03 -1.10 14.73
N PHE A 258 4.32 -0.01 15.00
CA PHE A 258 4.94 1.25 15.42
C PHE A 258 5.24 1.28 16.92
N ASP A 259 6.42 1.78 17.29
CA ASP A 259 6.82 1.94 18.69
C ASP A 259 6.13 3.14 19.36
N LYS A 260 5.89 4.21 18.58
CA LYS A 260 5.40 5.51 19.09
C LYS A 260 3.96 5.82 18.69
N GLN A 261 3.30 4.92 17.98
CA GLN A 261 1.91 5.09 17.57
C GLN A 261 1.15 3.81 17.85
N LYS A 262 -0.07 3.93 18.41
CA LYS A 262 -1.00 2.81 18.54
C LYS A 262 -1.60 2.48 17.17
N LYS A 263 -0.78 1.88 16.32
CA LYS A 263 -1.07 1.61 14.91
C LYS A 263 -0.34 0.34 14.45
N ILE A 264 -1.01 -0.42 13.61
CA ILE A 264 -0.41 -1.48 12.77
C ILE A 264 -0.70 -1.10 11.32
N GLU A 265 0.28 -1.22 10.44
CA GLU A 265 0.12 -0.96 9.01
C GLU A 265 0.40 -2.24 8.23
N PHE A 266 -0.53 -2.58 7.33
CA PHE A 266 -0.44 -3.72 6.41
C PHE A 266 -0.30 -3.17 4.99
N ILE A 267 0.77 -3.55 4.30
CA ILE A 267 1.02 -3.18 2.91
C ILE A 267 1.09 -4.48 2.12
N ASN A 268 0.12 -4.68 1.24
CA ASN A 268 0.01 -5.90 0.44
C ASN A 268 0.33 -5.59 -1.03
N HIS A 269 1.34 -6.24 -1.59
CA HIS A 269 1.63 -6.23 -3.02
C HIS A 269 1.17 -7.55 -3.64
N VAL A 270 0.18 -7.47 -4.52
CA VAL A 270 -0.48 -8.64 -5.11
C VAL A 270 -0.12 -8.75 -6.59
N HIS A 271 0.54 -9.85 -6.96
CA HIS A 271 0.87 -10.17 -8.35
C HIS A 271 -0.08 -11.24 -8.84
N LYS A 272 -1.05 -10.83 -9.66
CA LYS A 272 -2.13 -11.68 -10.14
C LYS A 272 -1.96 -12.02 -11.62
N THR A 273 -2.25 -13.26 -11.97
CA THR A 273 -2.35 -13.72 -13.35
C THR A 273 -3.68 -13.24 -13.94
N LYS A 274 -3.62 -12.59 -15.11
CA LYS A 274 -4.83 -12.21 -15.85
C LYS A 274 -5.59 -13.48 -16.26
N VAL A 275 -6.84 -13.58 -15.85
CA VAL A 275 -7.78 -14.62 -16.26
C VAL A 275 -9.14 -13.98 -16.57
N TYR A 276 -9.99 -14.68 -17.32
CA TYR A 276 -11.35 -14.22 -17.65
C TYR A 276 -12.45 -14.95 -16.89
N THR A 277 -12.10 -16.02 -16.16
CA THR A 277 -13.01 -16.65 -15.20
C THR A 277 -13.39 -15.64 -14.12
N LYS A 278 -14.67 -15.59 -13.74
CA LYS A 278 -15.16 -14.65 -12.74
C LYS A 278 -14.57 -14.97 -11.37
N GLU A 279 -13.97 -13.96 -10.78
CA GLU A 279 -13.18 -14.09 -9.56
C GLU A 279 -13.38 -12.87 -8.65
N GLY A 280 -13.22 -13.07 -7.34
CA GLY A 280 -13.16 -12.02 -6.33
C GLY A 280 -11.88 -12.13 -5.52
N VAL A 281 -11.38 -11.01 -5.01
CA VAL A 281 -10.18 -10.96 -4.18
C VAL A 281 -10.46 -10.11 -2.95
N TYR A 282 -10.14 -10.66 -1.77
CA TYR A 282 -10.40 -10.00 -0.50
C TYR A 282 -9.24 -10.20 0.47
N PHE A 283 -9.18 -9.35 1.50
CA PHE A 283 -8.39 -9.58 2.71
C PHE A 283 -9.35 -9.75 3.89
N ALA A 284 -9.18 -10.81 4.67
CA ALA A 284 -10.08 -11.13 5.79
C ALA A 284 -9.72 -10.34 7.06
N PHE A 285 -10.74 -9.91 7.81
CA PHE A 285 -10.60 -9.21 9.10
C PHE A 285 -11.61 -9.84 10.10
N PRO A 286 -11.32 -11.06 10.60
CA PRO A 286 -12.19 -11.76 11.53
C PRO A 286 -12.09 -11.20 12.95
#